data_AF-A0A6L5XB06-F1
#
_entry.id   AF-A0A6L5XB06-F1
#
_cell.length_a   1.000
_cell.length_b   1.000
_cell.length_c   1.000
_cell.angle_alpha   90.00
_cell.angle_beta   90.00
_cell.angle_gamma   90.00
#
_symmetry.space_group_name_H-M   'P 1'
#
loop_
_entity.id
_entity.type
_entity.pdbx_description
1 polymer ?
#
loop_
_entity_poly.entity_id
_entity_poly.type
_entity_poly.pdbx_seq_one_letter_code
_entity_poly.pdbx_strand_id
1 'polypeptide(L)'
;MNISPFTPLHFPEANTSDGLPSRYVQVWAPTDHIMIQVIAGKGDAAPAASLNNAHTGASLSAIEFMRWEMNSEKVLYFAVLTGMSFGHYTVTVGDKTSDEFRITDDAAVLGKTTLIQYRFKDNKQREDVVSVIDNYIYFFDFRVPGGFKDSGWGFGVSNEQFNTQREDLIELYASDYLTKTFTLGGALGVPVWYGEMLNRLLTCSYVYFNGVRYVRNETEVPSLNTLIDGLDSFVFTQVLRKAQFINPTIEDLNQAVIRRIDDVNADKIYRSADISTTENINREI
;
A
#
# COMPACT_ATOMS: atom_id res chain seq x y z
N MET A 1 -1.30 22.19 3.45
CA MET A 1 -0.86 20.86 3.94
C MET A 1 -1.78 19.81 3.36
N ASN A 2 -1.24 18.70 2.87
CA ASN A 2 -2.05 17.59 2.34
C ASN A 2 -1.60 16.29 2.98
N ILE A 3 -2.56 15.51 3.49
CA ILE A 3 -2.31 14.11 3.87
C ILE A 3 -2.00 13.34 2.58
N SER A 4 -0.91 12.58 2.56
CA SER A 4 -0.54 11.76 1.41
C SER A 4 -1.68 10.82 1.06
N PRO A 5 -2.08 10.73 -0.22
CA PRO A 5 -3.13 9.80 -0.65
C PRO A 5 -2.69 8.33 -0.60
N PHE A 6 -1.44 8.06 -0.22
CA PHE A 6 -0.90 6.74 0.11
C PHE A 6 -0.96 6.44 1.61
N THR A 7 -1.50 7.34 2.43
CA THR A 7 -1.82 7.01 3.83
C THR A 7 -2.90 5.91 3.82
N PRO A 8 -2.72 4.80 4.55
CA PRO A 8 -3.57 3.62 4.43
C PRO A 8 -4.86 3.71 5.26
N LEU A 9 -5.21 4.91 5.72
CA LEU A 9 -6.48 5.25 6.37
C LEU A 9 -7.27 6.19 5.46
N HIS A 10 -8.56 5.98 5.38
CA HIS A 10 -9.46 6.85 4.65
C HIS A 10 -9.80 8.08 5.50
N PHE A 11 -9.60 9.28 4.96
CA PHE A 11 -10.06 10.54 5.55
C PHE A 11 -11.18 11.08 4.66
N PRO A 12 -12.44 10.71 4.94
CA PRO A 12 -13.56 11.08 4.09
C PRO A 12 -13.72 12.60 4.02
N GLU A 13 -14.04 13.09 2.82
CA GLU A 13 -14.63 14.41 2.67
C GLU A 13 -16.13 14.33 3.02
N ALA A 14 -16.80 15.46 3.23
CA ALA A 14 -18.22 15.47 3.54
C ALA A 14 -19.01 14.75 2.42
N ASN A 15 -19.42 13.51 2.70
CA ASN A 15 -20.03 12.62 1.71
C ASN A 15 -21.40 13.18 1.30
N THR A 16 -21.60 13.37 -0.01
CA THR A 16 -22.89 13.75 -0.61
C THR A 16 -23.53 12.58 -1.37
N SER A 17 -23.29 11.34 -0.93
CA SER A 17 -23.91 10.16 -1.54
C SER A 17 -25.39 10.04 -1.15
N ASP A 18 -26.23 9.60 -2.08
CA ASP A 18 -27.63 9.24 -1.86
C ASP A 18 -27.81 7.76 -1.44
N GLY A 19 -26.73 6.97 -1.50
CA GLY A 19 -26.69 5.57 -1.09
C GLY A 19 -26.52 5.36 0.42
N LEU A 20 -26.81 4.14 0.89
CA LEU A 20 -26.52 3.74 2.26
C LEU A 20 -25.01 3.59 2.47
N PRO A 21 -24.44 4.11 3.57
CA PRO A 21 -23.01 3.99 3.82
C PRO A 21 -22.61 2.54 4.06
N SER A 22 -21.42 2.17 3.57
CA SER A 22 -20.83 0.86 3.87
C SER A 22 -20.68 0.67 5.37
N ARG A 23 -20.86 -0.58 5.83
CA ARG A 23 -20.63 -0.99 7.22
C ARG A 23 -19.24 -1.57 7.45
N TYR A 24 -18.36 -1.47 6.45
CA TYR A 24 -17.02 -2.01 6.55
C TYR A 24 -16.17 -1.19 7.52
N VAL A 25 -15.53 -1.88 8.47
CA VAL A 25 -14.52 -1.31 9.37
C VAL A 25 -13.19 -1.94 9.03
N GLN A 26 -12.17 -1.10 8.79
CA GLN A 26 -10.83 -1.59 8.48
C GLN A 26 -10.25 -2.34 9.68
N VAL A 27 -9.62 -3.49 9.43
CA VAL A 27 -9.00 -4.29 10.50
C VAL A 27 -7.50 -4.28 10.34
N TRP A 28 -6.81 -4.14 11.46
CA TRP A 28 -5.36 -4.12 11.59
C TRP A 28 -4.92 -5.08 12.71
N ALA A 29 -3.76 -5.68 12.52
CA ALA A 29 -3.05 -6.39 13.58
C ALA A 29 -2.25 -5.37 14.42
N PRO A 30 -1.99 -5.63 15.72
CA PRO A 30 -1.12 -4.78 16.54
C PRO A 30 0.28 -4.62 15.94
N THR A 31 0.73 -5.63 15.19
CA THR A 31 1.99 -5.58 14.50
C THR A 31 1.94 -4.69 13.27
N ASP A 32 0.82 -4.38 12.62
CA ASP A 32 0.87 -3.58 11.40
C ASP A 32 1.42 -2.14 11.64
N HIS A 33 2.02 -1.53 10.61
CA HIS A 33 2.56 -0.16 10.66
C HIS A 33 1.66 0.80 9.88
N ILE A 34 0.78 1.51 10.59
CA ILE A 34 -0.11 2.51 9.97
C ILE A 34 0.68 3.81 9.83
N MET A 35 1.25 4.03 8.64
CA MET A 35 2.03 5.22 8.34
C MET A 35 1.14 6.38 7.89
N ILE A 36 1.26 7.51 8.57
CA ILE A 36 0.60 8.77 8.21
C ILE A 36 1.67 9.71 7.66
N GLN A 37 1.44 10.28 6.48
CA GLN A 37 2.30 11.31 5.90
C GLN A 37 1.48 12.56 5.62
N VAL A 38 2.04 13.72 5.98
CA VAL A 38 1.52 15.04 5.65
C VAL A 38 2.61 15.85 4.97
N ILE A 39 2.32 16.35 3.77
CA ILE A 39 3.24 17.18 3.01
C ILE A 39 2.77 18.63 3.10
N ALA A 40 3.70 19.50 3.48
CA ALA A 40 3.44 20.90 3.78
C ALA A 40 4.51 21.81 3.15
N GLY A 41 4.26 23.12 3.14
CA GLY A 41 5.28 24.10 2.78
C GLY A 41 6.37 24.15 3.85
N LYS A 42 7.62 24.50 3.48
CA LYS A 42 8.78 24.48 4.38
C LYS A 42 8.60 25.33 5.65
N GLY A 43 7.81 26.42 5.56
CA GLY A 43 7.49 27.31 6.68
C GLY A 43 6.26 26.89 7.50
N ASP A 44 5.52 25.88 7.08
CA ASP A 44 4.33 25.41 7.77
C ASP A 44 4.70 24.55 8.99
N ALA A 45 4.00 24.75 10.11
CA ALA A 45 4.16 23.91 11.30
C ALA A 45 3.57 22.50 11.09
N ALA A 46 3.93 21.53 11.93
CA ALA A 46 3.26 20.23 11.92
C ALA A 46 1.76 20.40 12.27
N PRO A 47 0.83 19.73 11.57
CA PRO A 47 -0.56 19.74 11.98
C PRO A 47 -0.72 19.04 13.33
N ALA A 48 -1.67 19.51 14.15
CA ALA A 48 -2.07 18.76 15.34
C ALA A 48 -2.66 17.40 14.91
N ALA A 49 -2.25 16.32 15.56
CA ALA A 49 -2.82 15.01 15.32
C ALA A 49 -3.05 14.24 16.61
N SER A 50 -4.10 13.41 16.62
CA SER A 50 -4.46 12.61 17.77
C SER A 50 -5.03 11.26 17.37
N LEU A 51 -4.77 10.27 18.23
CA LEU A 51 -5.47 9.00 18.24
C LEU A 51 -6.67 9.13 19.17
N ASN A 52 -7.85 8.73 18.71
CA ASN A 52 -9.08 8.85 19.47
C ASN A 52 -9.78 7.49 19.59
N ASN A 53 -10.57 7.32 20.65
CA ASN A 53 -11.50 6.20 20.74
C ASN A 53 -12.67 6.44 19.78
N ALA A 54 -12.92 5.50 18.86
CA ALA A 54 -13.94 5.69 17.83
C ALA A 54 -15.37 5.84 18.38
N HIS A 55 -15.67 5.20 19.51
CA HIS A 55 -17.03 5.19 20.06
C HIS A 55 -17.32 6.40 20.95
N THR A 56 -16.33 6.85 21.73
CA THR A 56 -16.52 7.97 22.66
C THR A 56 -16.06 9.30 22.08
N GLY A 57 -15.26 9.28 21.01
CA GLY A 57 -14.59 10.46 20.45
C GLY A 57 -13.48 11.03 21.36
N ALA A 58 -13.21 10.40 22.51
CA ALA A 58 -12.22 10.88 23.45
C ALA A 58 -10.81 10.73 22.86
N SER A 59 -10.03 11.81 22.92
CA SER A 59 -8.60 11.77 22.57
C SER A 59 -7.85 10.90 23.58
N LEU A 60 -7.12 9.91 23.06
CA LEU A 60 -6.34 8.97 23.86
C LEU A 60 -4.89 9.41 23.97
N SER A 61 -4.32 9.88 22.86
CA SER A 61 -2.95 10.39 22.80
C SER A 61 -2.77 11.35 21.64
N ALA A 62 -1.81 12.27 21.79
CA ALA A 62 -1.30 13.06 20.67
C ALA A 62 -0.40 12.18 19.79
N ILE A 63 -0.44 12.41 18.48
CA ILE A 63 0.46 11.78 17.51
C ILE A 63 1.58 12.79 17.21
N GLU A 64 2.80 12.43 17.59
CA GLU A 64 3.98 13.25 17.31
C GLU A 64 4.53 12.94 15.92
N PHE A 65 4.65 13.98 15.09
CA PHE A 65 5.23 13.85 13.76
C PHE A 65 6.75 14.03 13.80
N MET A 66 7.46 13.13 13.12
CA MET A 66 8.82 13.37 12.68
C MET A 66 8.81 14.34 11.49
N ARG A 67 9.82 15.20 11.40
CA ARG A 67 9.97 16.20 10.34
C ARG A 67 11.15 15.85 9.44
N TRP A 68 10.95 15.90 8.13
CA TRP A 68 12.02 15.72 7.15
C TRP A 68 11.94 16.76 6.03
N GLU A 69 13.07 17.38 5.67
CA GLU A 69 13.11 18.38 4.60
C GLU A 69 13.17 17.68 3.24
N MET A 70 12.07 17.76 2.48
CA MET A 70 12.00 17.12 1.16
C MET A 70 12.84 17.88 0.13
N ASN A 71 12.74 19.21 0.14
CA ASN A 71 13.47 20.14 -0.73
C ASN A 71 13.38 21.58 -0.17
N SER A 72 13.73 22.57 -1.00
CA SER A 72 13.69 24.00 -0.64
C SER A 72 12.28 24.52 -0.32
N GLU A 73 11.23 23.88 -0.84
CA GLU A 73 9.84 24.37 -0.75
C GLU A 73 8.95 23.53 0.16
N LYS A 74 9.24 22.23 0.28
CA LYS A 74 8.37 21.25 0.92
C LYS A 74 9.04 20.54 2.10
N VAL A 75 8.22 20.24 3.09
CA VAL A 75 8.57 19.45 4.27
C VAL A 75 7.59 18.28 4.40
N LEU A 76 8.11 17.13 4.84
CA LEU A 76 7.34 15.96 5.21
C LEU A 76 7.19 15.89 6.73
N TYR A 77 5.96 15.73 7.19
CA TYR A 77 5.64 15.31 8.54
C TYR A 77 5.12 13.87 8.48
N PHE A 78 5.73 12.95 9.22
CA PHE A 78 5.32 11.55 9.20
C PHE A 78 5.34 10.89 10.57
N ALA A 79 4.41 9.95 10.78
CA ALA A 79 4.27 9.19 12.01
C ALA A 79 3.88 7.75 11.66
N VAL A 80 4.28 6.80 12.50
CA VAL A 80 3.94 5.38 12.34
C VAL A 80 3.25 4.90 13.59
N LEU A 81 1.98 4.52 13.46
CA LEU A 81 1.21 3.92 14.55
C LEU A 81 1.39 2.41 14.50
N THR A 82 1.87 1.82 15.60
CA THR A 82 2.05 0.38 15.75
C THR A 82 2.05 -0.01 17.23
N GLY A 83 1.92 -1.29 17.55
CA GLY A 83 1.88 -1.80 18.92
C GLY A 83 0.63 -1.36 19.70
N MET A 84 -0.43 -0.99 18.98
CA MET A 84 -1.66 -0.48 19.57
C MET A 84 -2.42 -1.60 20.32
N SER A 85 -3.06 -1.24 21.43
CA SER A 85 -3.97 -2.15 22.13
C SER A 85 -5.20 -2.47 21.28
N PHE A 86 -5.88 -3.57 21.62
CA PHE A 86 -7.12 -3.94 20.93
C PHE A 86 -8.21 -2.90 21.18
N GLY A 87 -8.93 -2.54 20.12
CA GLY A 87 -9.95 -1.51 20.21
C GLY A 87 -10.35 -0.96 18.87
N HIS A 88 -11.21 0.05 18.92
CA HIS A 88 -11.71 0.78 17.76
C HIS A 88 -11.27 2.23 17.88
N TYR A 89 -10.69 2.74 16.80
CA TYR A 89 -9.97 3.99 16.79
C TYR A 89 -10.32 4.83 15.57
N THR A 90 -10.15 6.14 15.74
CA THR A 90 -10.04 7.10 14.64
C THR A 90 -8.78 7.91 14.82
N VAL A 91 -8.25 8.45 13.72
CA VAL A 91 -7.13 9.38 13.74
C VAL A 91 -7.63 10.73 13.24
N THR A 92 -7.32 11.79 13.99
CA THR A 92 -7.54 13.17 13.56
C THR A 92 -6.20 13.79 13.18
N VAL A 93 -6.15 14.49 12.04
CA VAL A 93 -5.00 15.26 11.57
C VAL A 93 -5.51 16.61 11.09
N GLY A 94 -5.21 17.68 11.82
CA GLY A 94 -5.78 19.00 11.59
C GLY A 94 -7.29 18.98 11.77
N ASP A 95 -8.02 19.31 10.72
CA ASP A 95 -9.48 19.32 10.64
C ASP A 95 -10.08 18.02 10.07
N LYS A 96 -9.25 17.08 9.62
CA LYS A 96 -9.69 15.82 9.02
C LYS A 96 -9.65 14.68 10.03
N THR A 97 -10.69 13.86 10.06
CA THR A 97 -10.76 12.64 10.88
C THR A 97 -10.94 11.44 9.97
N SER A 98 -10.22 10.36 10.25
CA SER A 98 -10.31 9.12 9.48
C SER A 98 -11.63 8.39 9.72
N ASP A 99 -11.97 7.48 8.81
CA ASP A 99 -12.90 6.39 9.11
C ASP A 99 -12.41 5.58 10.32
N GLU A 100 -13.35 4.91 10.97
CA GLU A 100 -13.07 3.99 12.06
C GLU A 100 -12.25 2.79 11.56
N PHE A 101 -11.28 2.40 12.37
CA PHE A 101 -10.54 1.15 12.20
C PHE A 101 -10.40 0.40 13.52
N ARG A 102 -10.24 -0.92 13.41
CA ARG A 102 -10.15 -1.85 14.54
C ARG A 102 -8.77 -2.50 14.61
N ILE A 103 -8.21 -2.54 15.81
CA ILE A 103 -7.00 -3.32 16.12
C ILE A 103 -7.42 -4.63 16.81
N THR A 104 -6.95 -5.78 16.30
CA THR A 104 -7.25 -7.11 16.87
C THR A 104 -6.15 -8.12 16.53
N ASP A 105 -5.94 -9.09 17.40
CA ASP A 105 -5.06 -10.26 17.18
C ASP A 105 -5.83 -11.55 16.86
N ASP A 106 -7.16 -11.46 16.69
CA ASP A 106 -8.00 -12.62 16.38
C ASP A 106 -7.60 -13.22 15.02
N ALA A 107 -6.96 -14.39 15.08
CA ALA A 107 -6.48 -15.11 13.90
C ALA A 107 -7.60 -15.47 12.90
N ALA A 108 -8.84 -15.68 13.37
CA ALA A 108 -9.98 -15.99 12.49
C ALA A 108 -10.45 -14.76 11.70
N VAL A 109 -10.27 -13.56 12.27
CA VAL A 109 -10.52 -12.29 11.58
C VAL A 109 -9.34 -11.98 10.65
N LEU A 110 -8.11 -12.00 11.16
CA LEU A 110 -6.91 -11.65 10.41
C LEU A 110 -6.66 -12.63 9.25
N GLY A 111 -6.98 -13.92 9.40
CA GLY A 111 -6.87 -14.92 8.34
C GLY A 111 -7.77 -14.69 7.13
N LYS A 112 -8.75 -13.78 7.23
CA LYS A 112 -9.62 -13.34 6.12
C LYS A 112 -9.14 -12.03 5.48
N THR A 113 -7.98 -11.53 5.89
CA THR A 113 -7.38 -10.30 5.39
C THR A 113 -6.08 -10.57 4.65
N THR A 114 -5.72 -9.63 3.79
CA THR A 114 -4.40 -9.58 3.16
C THR A 114 -3.70 -8.31 3.62
N LEU A 115 -2.46 -8.44 4.08
CA LEU A 115 -1.56 -7.32 4.32
C LEU A 115 -0.89 -6.96 3.01
N ILE A 116 -1.18 -5.76 2.51
CA ILE A 116 -0.53 -5.21 1.33
C ILE A 116 0.55 -4.23 1.79
N GLN A 117 1.79 -4.45 1.39
CA GLN A 117 2.91 -3.58 1.74
C GLN A 117 3.49 -2.97 0.47
N TYR A 118 3.56 -1.64 0.39
CA TYR A 118 3.94 -0.97 -0.84
C TYR A 118 4.87 0.23 -0.62
N ARG A 119 5.67 0.51 -1.65
CA ARG A 119 6.52 1.69 -1.73
C ARG A 119 6.97 2.01 -3.16
N PHE A 120 7.37 3.26 -3.37
CA PHE A 120 8.13 3.63 -4.56
C PHE A 120 9.61 3.25 -4.40
N LYS A 121 10.30 3.05 -5.53
CA LYS A 121 11.75 2.77 -5.52
C LYS A 121 12.57 3.94 -4.96
N ASP A 122 12.13 5.16 -5.24
CA ASP A 122 12.75 6.42 -4.87
C ASP A 122 11.66 7.51 -4.72
N ASN A 123 12.06 8.72 -4.34
CA ASN A 123 11.15 9.87 -4.20
C ASN A 123 11.08 10.74 -5.47
N LYS A 124 11.49 10.23 -6.64
CA LYS A 124 11.56 11.03 -7.88
C LYS A 124 10.26 10.97 -8.67
N GLN A 125 9.48 9.90 -8.53
CA GLN A 125 8.29 9.67 -9.35
C GLN A 125 7.08 10.52 -8.94
N ARG A 126 6.95 10.85 -7.66
CA ARG A 126 5.79 11.52 -7.09
C ARG A 126 6.20 12.48 -5.98
N GLU A 127 5.45 13.56 -5.82
CA GLU A 127 5.67 14.57 -4.78
C GLU A 127 4.71 14.45 -3.60
N ASP A 128 3.66 13.65 -3.73
CA ASP A 128 2.60 13.47 -2.76
C ASP A 128 2.80 12.24 -1.86
N VAL A 129 3.98 11.61 -1.92
CA VAL A 129 4.39 10.46 -1.10
C VAL A 129 5.90 10.37 -1.04
N VAL A 130 6.42 9.92 0.11
CA VAL A 130 7.86 9.72 0.31
C VAL A 130 8.09 8.31 0.85
N SER A 131 8.95 7.53 0.20
CA SER A 131 9.23 6.13 0.59
C SER A 131 10.66 5.91 1.08
N VAL A 132 11.54 6.89 0.88
CA VAL A 132 12.91 6.88 1.38
C VAL A 132 13.13 8.15 2.18
N ILE A 133 13.42 8.04 3.47
CA ILE A 133 13.59 9.19 4.38
C ILE A 133 14.91 9.01 5.10
N ASP A 134 15.83 9.98 5.02
CA ASP A 134 17.17 9.90 5.61
C ASP A 134 17.93 8.60 5.26
N ASN A 135 17.82 8.17 4.00
CA ASN A 135 18.35 6.90 3.48
C ASN A 135 17.75 5.64 4.10
N TYR A 136 16.68 5.74 4.90
CA TYR A 136 15.90 4.61 5.36
C TYR A 136 14.73 4.33 4.43
N ILE A 137 14.47 3.03 4.20
CA ILE A 137 13.35 2.58 3.38
C ILE A 137 12.14 2.36 4.26
N TYR A 138 11.03 3.00 3.87
CA TYR A 138 9.75 2.85 4.52
C TYR A 138 8.75 2.17 3.58
N PHE A 139 8.04 1.19 4.12
CA PHE A 139 6.86 0.60 3.51
C PHE A 139 5.61 1.11 4.21
N PHE A 140 4.57 1.33 3.42
CA PHE A 140 3.22 1.51 3.93
C PHE A 140 2.58 0.14 4.04
N ASP A 141 2.01 -0.17 5.20
CA ASP A 141 1.16 -1.33 5.35
C ASP A 141 -0.29 -0.92 5.05
N PHE A 142 -1.06 -1.79 4.40
CA PHE A 142 -2.49 -1.63 4.15
C PHE A 142 -3.16 -2.97 4.27
N ARG A 143 -3.83 -3.21 5.39
CA ARG A 143 -4.58 -4.43 5.62
C ARG A 143 -6.01 -4.29 5.13
N VAL A 144 -6.43 -5.26 4.32
CA VAL A 144 -7.73 -5.24 3.62
C VAL A 144 -8.38 -6.62 3.61
N PRO A 145 -9.71 -6.72 3.49
CA PRO A 145 -10.39 -7.99 3.45
C PRO A 145 -10.23 -8.62 2.06
N GLY A 146 -10.08 -9.92 2.02
CA GLY A 146 -9.93 -10.67 0.77
C GLY A 146 -8.53 -11.22 0.57
N GLY A 147 -8.24 -11.64 -0.65
CA GLY A 147 -7.09 -12.48 -0.95
C GLY A 147 -7.16 -13.11 -2.33
N PHE A 148 -6.30 -14.10 -2.55
CA PHE A 148 -6.26 -14.90 -3.77
C PHE A 148 -7.09 -16.17 -3.57
N LYS A 149 -8.02 -16.44 -4.49
CA LYS A 149 -8.78 -17.69 -4.53
C LYS A 149 -8.12 -18.67 -5.49
N ASP A 150 -8.25 -19.97 -5.23
CA ASP A 150 -7.75 -21.02 -6.13
C ASP A 150 -8.44 -21.02 -7.50
N SER A 151 -9.68 -20.55 -7.56
CA SER A 151 -10.38 -20.36 -8.84
C SER A 151 -9.84 -19.20 -9.67
N GLY A 152 -8.97 -18.35 -9.10
CA GLY A 152 -8.42 -17.17 -9.75
C GLY A 152 -7.06 -17.39 -10.41
N TRP A 153 -6.60 -18.63 -10.55
CA TRP A 153 -5.32 -18.95 -11.17
C TRP A 153 -5.44 -18.94 -12.69
N GLY A 154 -4.54 -18.21 -13.35
CA GLY A 154 -4.34 -18.24 -14.80
C GLY A 154 -2.94 -18.71 -15.14
N PHE A 155 -2.82 -19.52 -16.19
CA PHE A 155 -1.57 -20.02 -16.73
C PHE A 155 -1.34 -19.39 -18.09
N GLY A 156 -0.18 -18.76 -18.27
CA GLY A 156 0.21 -18.11 -19.50
C GLY A 156 1.58 -18.57 -19.96
N VAL A 157 1.84 -18.39 -21.25
CA VAL A 157 3.16 -18.59 -21.86
C VAL A 157 3.48 -17.37 -22.72
N SER A 158 4.66 -16.81 -22.53
CA SER A 158 5.25 -15.83 -23.44
C SER A 158 6.20 -16.58 -24.33
N ASN A 159 5.91 -16.66 -25.61
CA ASN A 159 6.70 -17.46 -26.53
C ASN A 159 6.84 -16.82 -27.91
N GLU A 160 7.83 -17.28 -28.67
CA GLU A 160 8.04 -16.91 -30.05
C GLU A 160 8.27 -18.17 -30.88
N GLN A 161 7.52 -18.26 -31.97
CA GLN A 161 7.50 -19.41 -32.85
C GLN A 161 7.91 -19.00 -34.25
N PHE A 162 8.65 -19.87 -34.92
CA PHE A 162 9.00 -19.75 -36.33
C PHE A 162 8.27 -20.81 -37.13
N ASN A 163 7.66 -20.39 -38.25
CA ASN A 163 7.03 -21.31 -39.19
C ASN A 163 8.00 -21.60 -40.34
N THR A 164 8.28 -22.88 -40.59
CA THR A 164 9.20 -23.28 -41.66
C THR A 164 8.54 -23.21 -43.04
N GLN A 165 9.34 -23.31 -44.11
CA GLN A 165 8.83 -23.40 -45.49
C GLN A 165 7.95 -24.63 -45.76
N ARG A 166 7.91 -25.59 -44.84
CA ARG A 166 7.06 -26.78 -44.91
C ARG A 166 5.85 -26.73 -43.97
N GLU A 167 5.57 -25.57 -43.37
CA GLU A 167 4.51 -25.35 -42.38
C GLU A 167 4.72 -26.08 -41.04
N ASP A 168 5.95 -26.53 -40.74
CA ASP A 168 6.30 -27.00 -39.41
C ASP A 168 6.55 -25.80 -38.46
N LEU A 169 5.96 -25.84 -37.26
CA LEU A 169 6.19 -24.86 -36.19
C LEU A 169 7.38 -25.25 -35.32
N ILE A 170 8.30 -24.31 -35.11
CA ILE A 170 9.45 -24.46 -34.21
C ILE A 170 9.36 -23.41 -33.11
N GLU A 171 9.39 -23.85 -31.86
CA GLU A 171 9.45 -22.98 -30.68
C GLU A 171 10.88 -22.43 -30.53
N LEU A 172 11.06 -21.11 -30.64
CA LEU A 172 12.37 -20.47 -30.50
C LEU A 172 12.67 -20.14 -29.03
N TYR A 173 11.68 -19.61 -28.32
CA TYR A 173 11.71 -19.45 -26.88
C TYR A 173 10.30 -19.57 -26.32
N ALA A 174 10.18 -20.08 -25.10
CA ALA A 174 8.96 -20.02 -24.32
C ALA A 174 9.31 -19.81 -22.84
N SER A 175 8.54 -18.95 -22.17
CA SER A 175 8.60 -18.74 -20.73
C SER A 175 7.19 -18.81 -20.19
N ASP A 176 6.96 -19.73 -19.24
CA ASP A 176 5.71 -19.79 -18.52
C ASP A 176 5.57 -18.62 -17.56
N TYR A 177 4.33 -18.25 -17.27
CA TYR A 177 4.02 -17.33 -16.21
C TYR A 177 2.65 -17.60 -15.61
N LEU A 178 2.50 -17.08 -14.39
CA LEU A 178 1.31 -17.27 -13.59
C LEU A 178 0.64 -15.96 -13.29
N THR A 179 -0.66 -15.90 -13.55
CA THR A 179 -1.52 -14.81 -13.11
C THR A 179 -2.44 -15.29 -11.99
N LYS A 180 -2.78 -14.37 -11.09
CA LYS A 180 -3.74 -14.60 -10.01
C LYS A 180 -4.69 -13.43 -9.89
N THR A 181 -5.97 -13.72 -9.73
CA THR A 181 -6.98 -12.70 -9.43
C THR A 181 -7.02 -12.45 -7.92
N PHE A 182 -6.58 -11.26 -7.51
CA PHE A 182 -6.82 -10.75 -6.17
C PHE A 182 -8.26 -10.27 -6.05
N THR A 183 -8.97 -10.68 -5.01
CA THR A 183 -10.31 -10.16 -4.67
C THR A 183 -10.20 -9.31 -3.40
N LEU A 184 -10.62 -8.06 -3.50
CA LEU A 184 -10.71 -7.09 -2.41
C LEU A 184 -12.17 -6.91 -2.02
N GLY A 185 -12.48 -7.14 -0.75
CA GLY A 185 -13.86 -7.17 -0.24
C GLY A 185 -14.33 -8.57 0.09
N GLY A 186 -15.04 -8.68 1.21
CA GLY A 186 -15.74 -9.90 1.62
C GLY A 186 -17.20 -9.90 1.17
N ALA A 187 -18.04 -10.67 1.86
CA ALA A 187 -19.49 -10.72 1.60
C ALA A 187 -20.22 -9.37 1.82
N LEU A 188 -19.62 -8.46 2.58
CA LEU A 188 -20.16 -7.12 2.84
C LEU A 188 -19.57 -6.04 1.93
N GLY A 189 -18.58 -6.38 1.09
CA GLY A 189 -17.85 -5.42 0.26
C GLY A 189 -16.98 -4.44 1.07
N VAL A 190 -16.46 -3.45 0.37
CA VAL A 190 -15.73 -2.29 0.91
C VAL A 190 -16.15 -1.01 0.19
N PRO A 191 -16.02 0.17 0.82
CA PRO A 191 -16.23 1.46 0.16
C PRO A 191 -15.38 1.63 -1.10
N VAL A 192 -15.83 2.50 -2.02
CA VAL A 192 -15.14 2.76 -3.29
C VAL A 192 -13.69 3.20 -3.12
N TRP A 193 -13.38 3.93 -2.04
CA TRP A 193 -12.03 4.38 -1.71
C TRP A 193 -11.02 3.23 -1.62
N TYR A 194 -11.42 2.04 -1.19
CA TYR A 194 -10.52 0.88 -1.13
C TYR A 194 -10.10 0.41 -2.52
N GLY A 195 -11.01 0.47 -3.50
CA GLY A 195 -10.70 0.21 -4.90
C GLY A 195 -9.79 1.28 -5.50
N GLU A 196 -10.03 2.55 -5.17
CA GLU A 196 -9.16 3.66 -5.55
C GLU A 196 -7.75 3.52 -4.95
N MET A 197 -7.66 3.15 -3.67
CA MET A 197 -6.41 2.92 -2.97
C MET A 197 -5.66 1.72 -3.57
N LEU A 198 -6.34 0.62 -3.87
CA LEU A 198 -5.76 -0.52 -4.59
C LEU A 198 -5.25 -0.10 -5.97
N ASN A 199 -6.03 0.73 -6.69
CA ASN A 199 -5.62 1.24 -7.99
C ASN A 199 -4.35 2.11 -7.87
N ARG A 200 -4.28 2.95 -6.83
CA ARG A 200 -3.14 3.83 -6.58
C ARG A 200 -1.89 3.07 -6.15
N LEU A 201 -2.00 2.17 -5.17
CA LEU A 201 -0.83 1.45 -4.63
C LEU A 201 -0.19 0.52 -5.66
N LEU A 202 -0.95 0.01 -6.64
CA LEU A 202 -0.42 -0.82 -7.72
C LEU A 202 0.41 -0.05 -8.75
N THR A 203 0.48 1.28 -8.64
CA THR A 203 1.45 2.11 -9.40
C THR A 203 2.83 2.16 -8.74
N CYS A 204 2.95 1.70 -7.49
CA CYS A 204 4.22 1.62 -6.77
C CYS A 204 5.18 0.61 -7.41
N SER A 205 6.49 0.84 -7.25
CA SER A 205 7.52 -0.04 -7.81
C SER A 205 7.60 -1.40 -7.10
N TYR A 206 7.25 -1.42 -5.82
CA TYR A 206 7.27 -2.62 -4.98
C TYR A 206 5.94 -2.73 -4.24
N VAL A 207 5.21 -3.81 -4.52
CA VAL A 207 3.93 -4.13 -3.87
C VAL A 207 3.94 -5.60 -3.49
N TYR A 208 3.73 -5.86 -2.20
CA TYR A 208 3.74 -7.18 -1.60
C TYR A 208 2.37 -7.50 -1.03
N PHE A 209 1.83 -8.66 -1.38
CA PHE A 209 0.62 -9.20 -0.79
C PHE A 209 1.03 -10.36 0.10
N ASN A 210 0.86 -10.22 1.42
CA ASN A 210 1.34 -11.16 2.43
C ASN A 210 2.81 -11.55 2.22
N GLY A 211 3.67 -10.55 1.96
CA GLY A 211 5.11 -10.73 1.74
C GLY A 211 5.51 -11.24 0.35
N VAL A 212 4.57 -11.55 -0.54
CA VAL A 212 4.88 -11.99 -1.91
C VAL A 212 4.70 -10.85 -2.90
N ARG A 213 5.71 -10.59 -3.73
CA ARG A 213 5.68 -9.48 -4.70
C ARG A 213 4.75 -9.76 -5.87
N TYR A 214 3.87 -8.82 -6.15
CA TYR A 214 3.00 -8.83 -7.33
C TYR A 214 3.08 -7.52 -8.09
N VAL A 215 2.82 -7.61 -9.39
CA VAL A 215 2.65 -6.46 -10.28
C VAL A 215 1.36 -6.63 -11.07
N ARG A 216 0.84 -5.54 -11.62
CA ARG A 216 -0.29 -5.61 -12.55
C ARG A 216 0.04 -6.49 -13.74
N ASN A 217 -0.94 -7.27 -14.16
CA ASN A 217 -0.91 -7.86 -15.48
C ASN A 217 -1.28 -6.76 -16.49
N GLU A 218 -0.31 -6.39 -17.33
CA GLU A 218 -0.50 -5.37 -18.38
C GLU A 218 -1.08 -4.04 -17.86
N THR A 219 -2.06 -3.48 -18.56
CA THR A 219 -2.74 -2.22 -18.23
C THR A 219 -4.06 -2.43 -17.48
N GLU A 220 -4.28 -3.61 -16.91
CA GLU A 220 -5.52 -3.93 -16.22
C GLU A 220 -5.73 -3.05 -14.98
N VAL A 221 -6.98 -2.60 -14.79
CA VAL A 221 -7.43 -1.82 -13.64
C VAL A 221 -8.39 -2.65 -12.77
N PRO A 222 -8.57 -2.32 -11.48
CA PRO A 222 -9.49 -3.05 -10.63
C PRO A 222 -10.93 -2.98 -11.18
N SER A 223 -11.54 -4.14 -11.40
CA SER A 223 -12.93 -4.22 -11.85
C SER A 223 -13.88 -4.17 -10.65
N LEU A 224 -14.83 -3.23 -10.68
CA LEU A 224 -15.82 -3.02 -9.63
C LEU A 224 -17.04 -3.93 -9.84
N ASN A 225 -17.44 -4.64 -8.79
CA ASN A 225 -18.68 -5.44 -8.76
C ASN A 225 -19.58 -5.00 -7.59
N THR A 226 -20.82 -4.65 -7.90
CA THR A 226 -21.85 -4.32 -6.90
C THR A 226 -22.38 -5.59 -6.24
N LEU A 227 -22.42 -5.61 -4.90
CA LEU A 227 -22.98 -6.74 -4.14
C LEU A 227 -24.46 -6.55 -3.82
N ILE A 228 -24.82 -5.36 -3.34
CA ILE A 228 -26.17 -5.01 -2.88
C ILE A 228 -26.51 -3.66 -3.49
N ASP A 229 -27.65 -3.60 -4.18
CA ASP A 229 -28.11 -2.36 -4.81
C ASP A 229 -28.48 -1.31 -3.75
N GLY A 230 -28.08 -0.05 -3.98
CA GLY A 230 -28.27 1.06 -3.04
C GLY A 230 -27.36 1.09 -1.80
N LEU A 231 -26.40 0.16 -1.66
CA LEU A 231 -25.35 0.21 -0.63
C LEU A 231 -24.02 0.61 -1.27
N ASP A 232 -23.32 1.58 -0.69
CA ASP A 232 -22.02 2.06 -1.16
C ASP A 232 -20.88 1.09 -0.77
N SER A 233 -21.03 -0.17 -1.14
CA SER A 233 -20.10 -1.25 -0.79
C SER A 233 -19.93 -2.24 -1.94
N PHE A 234 -18.69 -2.45 -2.34
CA PHE A 234 -18.32 -3.14 -3.58
C PHE A 234 -17.28 -4.22 -3.35
N VAL A 235 -17.17 -5.14 -4.29
CA VAL A 235 -16.05 -6.10 -4.38
C VAL A 235 -15.23 -5.77 -5.61
N PHE A 236 -13.92 -5.62 -5.42
CA PHE A 236 -13.00 -5.34 -6.50
C PHE A 236 -12.19 -6.59 -6.84
N THR A 237 -11.92 -6.81 -8.12
CA THR A 237 -11.01 -7.86 -8.58
C THR A 237 -9.91 -7.28 -9.44
N GLN A 238 -8.69 -7.80 -9.30
CA GLN A 238 -7.53 -7.37 -10.08
C GLN A 238 -6.67 -8.59 -10.42
N VAL A 239 -6.36 -8.80 -11.70
CA VAL A 239 -5.39 -9.81 -12.10
C VAL A 239 -3.97 -9.27 -11.87
N LEU A 240 -3.17 -10.08 -11.21
CA LEU A 240 -1.81 -9.78 -10.82
C LEU A 240 -0.86 -10.89 -11.28
N ARG A 241 0.37 -10.53 -11.61
CA ARG A 241 1.45 -11.46 -11.93
C ARG A 241 2.49 -11.43 -10.82
N LYS A 242 2.95 -12.59 -10.38
CA LYS A 242 4.04 -12.68 -9.39
C LYS A 242 5.34 -12.19 -10.02
N ALA A 243 6.03 -11.26 -9.38
CA ALA A 243 7.37 -10.83 -9.79
C ALA A 243 8.40 -11.76 -9.14
N GLN A 244 9.13 -12.54 -9.93
CA GLN A 244 9.99 -13.62 -9.40
C GLN A 244 11.50 -13.33 -9.45
N PHE A 245 11.99 -12.58 -10.44
CA PHE A 245 13.44 -12.55 -10.76
C PHE A 245 14.01 -11.15 -10.97
N ILE A 246 13.36 -10.09 -10.46
CA ILE A 246 13.83 -8.71 -10.66
C ILE A 246 14.74 -8.31 -9.49
N ASN A 247 16.05 -8.39 -9.72
CA ASN A 247 17.13 -7.99 -8.82
C ASN A 247 17.05 -8.63 -7.40
N PRO A 248 17.70 -9.79 -7.19
CA PRO A 248 17.66 -10.52 -5.92
C PRO A 248 18.11 -9.69 -4.72
N THR A 249 19.14 -8.85 -4.88
CA THR A 249 19.67 -8.03 -3.78
C THR A 249 18.64 -7.04 -3.25
N ILE A 250 17.89 -6.38 -4.15
CA ILE A 250 16.84 -5.44 -3.75
C ILE A 250 15.64 -6.21 -3.15
N GLU A 251 15.32 -7.37 -3.70
CA GLU A 251 14.24 -8.21 -3.18
C GLU A 251 14.53 -8.69 -1.76
N ASP A 252 15.74 -9.20 -1.50
CA ASP A 252 16.17 -9.63 -0.16
C ASP A 252 16.15 -8.46 0.83
N LEU A 253 16.59 -7.28 0.38
CA LEU A 253 16.54 -6.06 1.16
C LEU A 253 15.10 -5.72 1.55
N ASN A 254 14.19 -5.64 0.57
CA ASN A 254 12.79 -5.35 0.82
C ASN A 254 12.16 -6.39 1.75
N GLN A 255 12.48 -7.68 1.54
CA GLN A 255 12.01 -8.78 2.40
C GLN A 255 12.46 -8.60 3.85
N ALA A 256 13.69 -8.15 4.09
CA ALA A 256 14.17 -7.83 5.44
C ALA A 256 13.38 -6.68 6.07
N VAL A 257 13.11 -5.60 5.32
CA VAL A 257 12.33 -4.46 5.81
C VAL A 257 10.89 -4.84 6.13
N ILE A 258 10.19 -5.53 5.22
CA ILE A 258 8.76 -5.85 5.40
C ILE A 258 8.52 -6.89 6.49
N ARG A 259 9.49 -7.80 6.71
CA ARG A 259 9.49 -8.74 7.84
C ARG A 259 9.98 -8.11 9.13
N ARG A 260 10.60 -6.92 9.02
CA ARG A 260 11.10 -6.11 10.14
C ARG A 260 12.07 -6.90 11.01
N ILE A 261 12.97 -7.60 10.33
CA ILE A 261 14.07 -8.28 10.99
C ILE A 261 15.06 -7.19 11.41
N ASP A 262 15.22 -7.00 12.71
CA ASP A 262 16.29 -6.19 13.29
C ASP A 262 17.65 -6.86 13.01
N ASP A 263 18.14 -6.76 11.78
CA ASP A 263 19.49 -7.16 11.45
C ASP A 263 20.41 -5.94 11.61
N VAL A 264 21.44 -6.07 12.44
CA VAL A 264 22.50 -5.06 12.62
C VAL A 264 23.22 -4.77 11.28
N ASN A 265 23.12 -5.68 10.29
CA ASN A 265 23.56 -5.43 8.92
C ASN A 265 22.52 -4.75 8.04
N ALA A 266 21.24 -4.72 8.41
CA ALA A 266 20.21 -3.98 7.70
C ALA A 266 20.56 -2.48 7.67
N ASP A 267 21.10 -1.92 8.76
CA ASP A 267 21.61 -0.53 8.83
C ASP A 267 22.70 -0.18 7.79
N LYS A 268 23.50 -1.17 7.36
CA LYS A 268 24.46 -0.99 6.25
C LYS A 268 23.78 -1.13 4.90
N ILE A 269 22.86 -2.07 4.79
CA ILE A 269 22.07 -2.36 3.58
C ILE A 269 21.13 -1.18 3.23
N TYR A 270 20.53 -0.51 4.24
CA TYR A 270 19.74 0.72 4.09
C TYR A 270 20.58 1.87 3.48
N ARG A 271 21.89 1.91 3.77
CA ARG A 271 22.82 2.94 3.28
C ARG A 271 23.56 2.58 1.99
N SER A 272 23.59 1.31 1.58
CA SER A 272 24.52 0.80 0.55
C SER A 272 23.88 0.26 -0.73
N ALA A 273 22.60 0.51 -1.00
CA ALA A 273 22.07 0.35 -2.35
C ALA A 273 22.56 1.52 -3.20
N ASP A 274 23.81 1.45 -3.66
CA ASP A 274 24.46 2.32 -4.66
C ASP A 274 23.78 3.69 -4.86
N ILE A 275 23.86 4.54 -3.83
CA ILE A 275 23.81 6.00 -3.95
C ILE A 275 25.22 6.49 -4.40
N SER A 276 25.89 5.72 -5.26
CA SER A 276 27.24 5.98 -5.75
C SER A 276 27.25 6.68 -7.11
N THR A 277 26.08 6.91 -7.72
CA THR A 277 25.87 8.03 -8.66
C THR A 277 25.36 9.25 -7.88
N THR A 278 26.21 9.73 -6.99
CA THR A 278 26.20 11.11 -6.49
C THR A 278 26.52 12.08 -7.63
N GLU A 279 25.56 12.23 -8.55
CA GLU A 279 25.29 13.49 -9.23
C GLU A 279 23.79 13.76 -9.06
N ASN A 280 23.50 14.73 -8.19
CA ASN A 280 22.22 15.42 -8.04
C ASN A 280 20.99 14.56 -7.69
N ILE A 281 20.86 14.25 -6.38
CA ILE A 281 19.56 13.98 -5.74
C ILE A 281 18.83 15.29 -5.36
N ASN A 282 19.46 16.45 -5.60
CA ASN A 282 18.75 17.72 -5.66
C ASN A 282 17.98 17.79 -6.98
N ARG A 283 16.70 18.15 -6.93
CA ARG A 283 16.05 18.77 -8.09
C ARG A 283 16.85 20.01 -8.45
N GLU A 284 17.66 19.92 -9.50
CA GLU A 284 17.92 21.07 -10.35
C GLU A 284 16.79 21.09 -11.39
N ILE A 285 15.76 21.89 -11.07
CA ILE A 285 15.09 22.94 -11.85
C ILE A 285 13.85 23.35 -11.04
#